data_AF-A0A4Q4WK30-F1
#
_entry.id   AF-A0A4Q4WK30-F1
#
_cell.length_a   1.000
_cell.length_b   1.000
_cell.length_c   1.000
_cell.angle_alpha   90.00
_cell.angle_beta   90.00
_cell.angle_gamma   90.00
#
_symmetry.space_group_name_H-M   'P 1'
#
loop_
_entity.id
_entity.type
_entity.pdbx_description
1 polymer ?
#
loop_
_entity_poly.entity_id
_entity_poly.type
_entity_poly.pdbx_seq_one_letter_code
_entity_poly.pdbx_strand_id
1 'polypeptide(L)'
;MQGLEKTAGSLKVALLDDTNDEGSSSLHRGGLTAFDLYKALRRPRWATRRARYVANIDRWTVLSLAASASESQAPALGEFIYRHLQWTTGTRLHTRIITEGIPLYALEFHLPFYALRRHRKTMRDLRTRRTGEPLRQSQDVTFLRTFFEKNDNSGYDIIYQAKNLSDHKVRLDPFTAGETTSHPALCEPREYFLQVLAVRLTNTKHEWEKLVLFIEEAIGTYMSDYWARLAQTESSSSKFHNWMKMTTALLRELINTIQEYVRELDLFFSKWVYYFCGFTHSTNVSDRAIVSLTTIDKVRDELERLSIKLHNFMDNLAKDISREVTLRLAHENNESTLSQQAAGRDLRVLTWITFLSLPIALAAALLSTSQGYIPITPSPWNLLMSILIVEVLVWIALDVLWGLRWSRTVAKWGWTQACRVIPVSRARGMEHEESNA
;
A
#
# COMPACT_ATOMS: atom_id res chain seq x y z
N MET A 1 -42.33 -12.39 -21.13
CA MET A 1 -42.61 -13.38 -20.06
C MET A 1 -42.07 -14.77 -20.40
N GLN A 2 -42.32 -15.34 -21.59
CA GLN A 2 -41.77 -16.66 -22.00
C GLN A 2 -40.23 -16.78 -21.98
N GLY A 3 -39.49 -15.66 -22.14
CA GLY A 3 -38.02 -15.67 -22.03
C GLY A 3 -37.48 -15.81 -20.59
N LEU A 4 -38.29 -15.45 -19.59
CA LEU A 4 -37.92 -15.50 -18.17
C LEU A 4 -37.83 -16.96 -17.68
N GLU A 5 -38.76 -17.80 -18.14
CA GLU A 5 -38.83 -19.22 -17.78
C GLU A 5 -37.66 -20.04 -18.36
N LYS A 6 -37.20 -19.73 -19.58
CA LYS A 6 -36.10 -20.45 -20.24
C LYS A 6 -34.69 -20.12 -19.69
N THR A 7 -34.48 -18.94 -19.09
CA THR A 7 -33.14 -18.52 -18.60
C THR A 7 -33.04 -18.29 -17.09
N ALA A 8 -34.15 -18.07 -16.38
CA ALA A 8 -34.14 -17.87 -14.93
C ALA A 8 -34.39 -19.15 -14.11
N GLY A 9 -34.60 -20.30 -14.78
CA GLY A 9 -35.04 -21.55 -14.15
C GLY A 9 -33.96 -22.42 -13.48
N SER A 10 -32.66 -22.10 -13.60
CA SER A 10 -31.61 -23.03 -13.16
C SER A 10 -31.02 -22.75 -11.78
N LEU A 11 -31.00 -21.49 -11.31
CA LEU A 11 -30.32 -21.13 -10.06
C LEU A 11 -31.33 -20.73 -8.97
N LYS A 12 -31.33 -21.50 -7.87
CA LYS A 12 -32.12 -21.21 -6.68
C LYS A 12 -31.39 -20.19 -5.82
N VAL A 13 -31.85 -18.94 -5.84
CA VAL A 13 -31.14 -17.79 -5.26
C VAL A 13 -31.93 -17.08 -4.16
N ALA A 14 -33.20 -17.42 -3.96
CA ALA A 14 -34.05 -16.73 -3.01
C ALA A 14 -34.69 -17.65 -1.97
N LEU A 15 -35.01 -17.10 -0.79
CA LEU A 15 -35.83 -17.74 0.23
C LEU A 15 -36.94 -16.76 0.62
N LEU A 16 -38.14 -17.31 0.81
CA LEU A 16 -39.33 -16.58 1.23
C LEU A 16 -39.87 -17.25 2.49
N ASP A 17 -40.02 -16.46 3.55
CA ASP A 17 -40.62 -16.89 4.81
C ASP A 17 -41.83 -16.01 5.11
N ASP A 18 -43.00 -16.64 5.12
CA ASP A 18 -44.28 -16.03 5.47
C ASP A 18 -44.69 -16.57 6.84
N THR A 19 -44.74 -15.68 7.84
CA THR A 19 -45.03 -16.01 9.25
C THR A 19 -46.31 -15.33 9.69
N ASN A 20 -47.23 -16.09 10.29
CA ASN A 20 -48.44 -15.55 10.91
C ASN A 20 -48.17 -15.08 12.36
N ASP A 21 -49.14 -14.41 12.98
CA ASP A 21 -49.01 -13.90 14.35
C ASP A 21 -48.88 -15.00 15.42
N GLU A 22 -49.24 -16.23 15.07
CA GLU A 22 -49.10 -17.43 15.91
C GLU A 22 -47.70 -18.08 15.79
N GLY A 23 -46.78 -17.49 15.02
CA GLY A 23 -45.41 -17.99 14.83
C GLY A 23 -45.30 -19.21 13.90
N SER A 24 -46.39 -19.60 13.22
CA SER A 24 -46.38 -20.64 12.20
C SER A 24 -45.78 -20.08 10.91
N SER A 25 -44.60 -20.62 10.57
CA SER A 25 -43.87 -20.29 9.32
C SER A 25 -44.29 -21.24 8.20
N SER A 26 -44.58 -20.67 7.03
CA SER A 26 -44.60 -21.39 5.76
C SER A 26 -43.31 -21.15 4.99
N LEU A 27 -42.20 -21.60 5.57
CA LEU A 27 -40.93 -21.56 4.87
C LEU A 27 -41.08 -22.32 3.53
N HIS A 28 -40.91 -21.62 2.42
CA HIS A 28 -40.89 -22.26 1.10
C HIS A 28 -39.63 -23.14 1.03
N ARG A 29 -39.77 -24.42 1.37
CA ARG A 29 -38.65 -25.36 1.52
C ARG A 29 -37.91 -25.52 0.19
N GLY A 30 -36.65 -25.13 0.18
CA GLY A 30 -35.69 -25.50 -0.85
C GLY A 30 -35.54 -24.49 -1.98
N GLY A 31 -35.18 -23.25 -1.66
CA GLY A 31 -34.61 -22.25 -2.59
C GLY A 31 -35.46 -21.94 -3.82
N LEU A 32 -35.89 -20.69 -3.97
CA LEU A 32 -36.69 -20.22 -5.09
C LEU A 32 -35.78 -19.73 -6.22
N THR A 33 -36.16 -20.07 -7.45
CA THR A 33 -35.65 -19.36 -8.64
C THR A 33 -36.24 -17.95 -8.68
N ALA A 34 -35.70 -17.05 -9.51
CA ALA A 34 -36.28 -15.71 -9.66
C ALA A 34 -37.76 -15.77 -10.09
N PHE A 35 -38.11 -16.69 -10.98
CA PHE A 35 -39.48 -16.85 -11.45
C PHE A 35 -40.41 -17.43 -10.38
N ASP A 36 -39.93 -18.42 -9.61
CA ASP A 36 -40.70 -18.99 -8.49
C ASP A 36 -40.90 -17.94 -7.39
N LEU A 37 -39.90 -17.09 -7.14
CA LEU A 37 -40.01 -15.95 -6.24
C LEU A 37 -41.10 -14.99 -6.72
N TYR A 38 -41.13 -14.61 -8.00
CA TYR A 38 -42.20 -13.76 -8.55
C TYR A 38 -43.59 -14.37 -8.35
N LYS A 39 -43.76 -15.66 -8.67
CA LYS A 39 -45.04 -16.37 -8.47
C LYS A 39 -45.45 -16.38 -7.00
N ALA A 40 -44.52 -16.66 -6.10
CA ALA A 40 -44.77 -16.69 -4.66
C ALA A 40 -45.15 -15.31 -4.13
N LEU A 41 -44.47 -14.24 -4.57
CA LEU A 41 -44.74 -12.86 -4.14
C LEU A 41 -46.10 -12.34 -4.61
N ARG A 42 -46.63 -12.81 -5.75
CA ARG A 42 -47.97 -12.45 -6.23
C ARG A 42 -49.11 -13.15 -5.50
N ARG A 43 -48.84 -14.20 -4.72
CA ARG A 43 -49.89 -14.86 -3.92
C ARG A 43 -50.41 -13.89 -2.85
N PRO A 44 -51.72 -13.93 -2.54
CA PRO A 44 -52.31 -13.11 -1.49
C PRO A 44 -51.53 -13.27 -0.18
N ARG A 45 -51.32 -12.16 0.52
CA ARG A 45 -50.72 -12.18 1.85
C ARG A 45 -51.72 -12.79 2.83
N TRP A 46 -51.44 -13.99 3.30
CA TRP A 46 -52.15 -14.62 4.42
C TRP A 46 -51.37 -14.49 5.73
N ALA A 47 -50.16 -13.90 5.67
CA ALA A 47 -49.23 -13.74 6.76
C ALA A 47 -49.06 -12.26 7.14
N THR A 48 -48.97 -11.99 8.44
CA THR A 48 -48.74 -10.65 9.00
C THR A 48 -47.31 -10.17 8.70
N ARG A 49 -46.36 -11.09 8.50
CA ARG A 49 -44.95 -10.81 8.20
C ARG A 49 -44.43 -11.64 7.03
N ARG A 50 -43.59 -11.02 6.21
CA ARG A 50 -42.96 -11.64 5.03
C ARG A 50 -41.48 -11.24 4.95
N ALA A 51 -40.58 -12.19 5.22
CA ALA A 51 -39.14 -12.00 5.08
C ALA A 51 -38.66 -12.55 3.73
N ARG A 52 -37.79 -11.79 3.04
CA ARG A 52 -37.27 -12.13 1.70
C ARG A 52 -35.76 -12.11 1.72
N TYR A 53 -35.14 -13.26 1.50
CA TYR A 53 -33.70 -13.37 1.36
C TYR A 53 -33.36 -13.63 -0.10
N VAL A 54 -32.44 -12.86 -0.67
CA VAL A 54 -31.95 -13.06 -2.04
C VAL A 54 -30.43 -13.05 -2.01
N ALA A 55 -29.82 -14.20 -2.29
CA ALA A 55 -28.38 -14.31 -2.47
C ALA A 55 -28.00 -13.81 -3.87
N ASN A 56 -26.92 -13.02 -3.96
CA ASN A 56 -26.32 -12.58 -5.22
C ASN A 56 -27.34 -12.03 -6.24
N ILE A 57 -27.96 -10.90 -5.90
CA ILE A 57 -28.95 -10.24 -6.75
C ILE A 57 -28.50 -10.16 -8.22
N ASP A 58 -29.40 -10.53 -9.12
CA ASP A 58 -29.21 -10.59 -10.57
C ASP A 58 -30.36 -9.86 -11.28
N ARG A 59 -30.26 -9.70 -12.60
CA ARG A 59 -31.27 -8.97 -13.39
C ARG A 59 -32.69 -9.54 -13.23
N TRP A 60 -32.82 -10.85 -13.06
CA TRP A 60 -34.10 -11.53 -13.00
C TRP A 60 -34.75 -11.42 -11.63
N THR A 61 -33.97 -11.51 -10.56
CA THR A 61 -34.42 -11.27 -9.19
C THR A 61 -34.79 -9.81 -8.98
N VAL A 62 -34.03 -8.85 -9.52
CA VAL A 62 -34.42 -7.42 -9.54
C VAL A 62 -35.78 -7.24 -10.21
N LEU A 63 -35.96 -7.82 -11.39
CA LEU A 63 -37.23 -7.72 -12.12
C LEU A 63 -38.38 -8.37 -11.35
N SER A 64 -38.14 -9.50 -10.69
CA SER A 64 -39.14 -10.20 -9.89
C SER A 64 -39.57 -9.40 -8.66
N LEU A 65 -38.62 -8.74 -8.00
CA LEU A 65 -38.88 -7.85 -6.86
C LEU A 65 -39.61 -6.57 -7.31
N ALA A 66 -39.18 -5.95 -8.40
CA ALA A 66 -39.80 -4.74 -8.94
C ALA A 66 -41.24 -4.99 -9.41
N ALA A 67 -41.49 -6.10 -10.10
CA ALA A 67 -42.82 -6.45 -10.60
C ALA A 67 -43.80 -6.93 -9.51
N SER A 68 -43.32 -7.15 -8.28
CA SER A 68 -44.14 -7.59 -7.14
C SER A 68 -44.19 -6.56 -6.00
N ALA A 69 -43.51 -5.43 -6.12
CA ALA A 69 -43.57 -4.36 -5.14
C ALA A 69 -44.92 -3.65 -5.19
N SER A 70 -45.48 -3.32 -4.02
CA SER A 70 -46.62 -2.40 -3.95
C SER A 70 -46.18 -0.99 -4.34
N GLU A 71 -47.14 -0.15 -4.73
CA GLU A 71 -46.90 1.26 -5.06
C GLU A 71 -46.18 2.00 -3.92
N SER A 72 -46.51 1.70 -2.67
CA SER A 72 -45.85 2.25 -1.48
C SER A 72 -44.43 1.73 -1.23
N GLN A 73 -44.10 0.51 -1.67
CA GLN A 73 -42.77 -0.10 -1.48
C GLN A 73 -41.82 0.20 -2.64
N ALA A 74 -42.36 0.48 -3.83
CA ALA A 74 -41.59 0.67 -5.05
C ALA A 74 -40.51 1.77 -4.94
N PRO A 75 -40.76 2.95 -4.34
CA PRO A 75 -39.73 3.98 -4.18
C PRO A 75 -38.56 3.53 -3.30
N ALA A 76 -38.86 2.91 -2.14
CA ALA A 76 -37.84 2.44 -1.21
C ALA A 76 -37.03 1.28 -1.80
N LEU A 77 -37.70 0.34 -2.48
CA LEU A 77 -37.04 -0.79 -3.12
C LEU A 77 -36.17 -0.36 -4.31
N GLY A 78 -36.65 0.58 -5.13
CA GLY A 78 -35.90 1.10 -6.27
C GLY A 78 -34.58 1.75 -5.83
N GLU A 79 -34.65 2.62 -4.82
CA GLU A 79 -33.48 3.28 -4.23
C GLU A 79 -32.53 2.27 -3.58
N PHE A 80 -33.06 1.30 -2.82
CA PHE A 80 -32.26 0.23 -2.21
C PHE A 80 -31.48 -0.55 -3.27
N ILE A 81 -32.11 -0.92 -4.39
CA ILE A 81 -31.45 -1.66 -5.48
C ILE A 81 -30.40 -0.76 -6.14
N TYR A 82 -30.72 0.51 -6.38
CA TYR A 82 -29.79 1.46 -6.96
C TYR A 82 -28.52 1.63 -6.11
N ARG A 83 -28.68 1.90 -4.80
CA ARG A 83 -27.57 1.99 -3.84
C ARG A 83 -26.82 0.68 -3.71
N HIS A 84 -27.54 -0.44 -3.67
CA HIS A 84 -26.93 -1.76 -3.66
C HIS A 84 -26.05 -1.96 -4.89
N LEU A 85 -26.44 -1.50 -6.08
CA LEU A 85 -25.63 -1.67 -7.29
C LEU A 85 -24.48 -0.67 -7.42
N GLN A 86 -24.59 0.53 -6.82
CA GLN A 86 -23.59 1.57 -7.01
C GLN A 86 -22.26 1.35 -6.30
N TRP A 87 -22.18 0.59 -5.20
CA TRP A 87 -20.96 0.29 -4.42
C TRP A 87 -20.21 1.50 -3.83
N THR A 88 -20.15 2.65 -4.53
CA THR A 88 -19.26 3.79 -4.28
C THR A 88 -19.91 5.02 -3.62
N THR A 89 -21.22 5.13 -3.52
CA THR A 89 -21.85 6.36 -3.01
C THR A 89 -22.06 6.32 -1.51
N GLY A 90 -20.98 6.54 -0.75
CA GLY A 90 -20.90 7.24 0.55
C GLY A 90 -21.97 7.04 1.64
N THR A 91 -22.87 6.07 1.53
CA THR A 91 -24.02 5.84 2.41
C THR A 91 -24.17 4.33 2.55
N ARG A 92 -23.47 3.78 3.56
CA ARG A 92 -23.45 2.33 3.81
C ARG A 92 -24.52 1.91 4.80
N LEU A 93 -25.08 2.85 5.53
CA LEU A 93 -26.20 2.63 6.45
C LEU A 93 -27.20 3.77 6.31
N HIS A 94 -28.47 3.44 6.18
CA HIS A 94 -29.51 4.43 6.02
C HIS A 94 -30.77 4.03 6.79
N THR A 95 -31.28 5.01 7.53
CA THR A 95 -32.55 4.94 8.24
C THR A 95 -33.43 6.02 7.65
N ARG A 96 -34.58 5.64 7.11
CA ARG A 96 -35.56 6.56 6.54
C ARG A 96 -36.88 6.41 7.27
N ILE A 97 -37.50 7.54 7.58
CA ILE A 97 -38.89 7.63 8.00
C ILE A 97 -39.62 8.35 6.88
N ILE A 98 -40.48 7.65 6.16
CA ILE A 98 -41.36 8.19 5.12
C ILE A 98 -42.66 8.58 5.83
N THR A 99 -42.90 9.87 5.94
CA THR A 99 -44.06 10.45 6.62
C THR A 99 -45.21 10.78 5.66
N GLU A 100 -44.99 10.70 4.35
CA GLU A 100 -46.02 10.95 3.34
C GLU A 100 -46.86 9.68 3.11
N GLY A 101 -48.13 9.72 3.54
CA GLY A 101 -49.07 8.61 3.42
C GLY A 101 -49.02 7.64 4.61
N ILE A 102 -48.97 6.34 4.34
CA ILE A 102 -48.81 5.33 5.41
C ILE A 102 -47.39 5.46 5.96
N PRO A 103 -47.19 5.69 7.27
CA PRO A 103 -45.86 5.85 7.84
C PRO A 103 -45.04 4.58 7.60
N LEU A 104 -44.01 4.72 6.78
CA LEU A 104 -43.11 3.63 6.39
C LEU A 104 -41.72 3.99 6.89
N TYR A 105 -41.14 3.15 7.73
CA TYR A 105 -39.72 3.24 8.02
C TYR A 105 -38.97 2.21 7.18
N ALA A 106 -37.80 2.60 6.68
CA ALA A 106 -36.89 1.73 5.96
C ALA A 106 -35.53 1.77 6.65
N LEU A 107 -35.05 0.60 7.05
CA LEU A 107 -33.71 0.39 7.59
C LEU A 107 -32.93 -0.41 6.56
N GLU A 108 -31.87 0.18 6.02
CA GLU A 108 -31.05 -0.44 4.98
C GLU A 108 -29.58 -0.32 5.32
N PHE A 109 -28.83 -1.37 4.99
CA PHE A 109 -27.38 -1.35 5.00
C PHE A 109 -26.82 -1.95 3.73
N HIS A 110 -25.73 -1.38 3.27
CA HIS A 110 -24.91 -1.86 2.17
C HIS A 110 -23.50 -2.02 2.72
N LEU A 111 -23.11 -3.26 3.03
CA LEU A 111 -21.79 -3.62 3.57
C LEU A 111 -20.93 -4.29 2.48
N PRO A 112 -20.41 -3.52 1.50
CA PRO A 112 -19.42 -4.00 0.53
C PRO A 112 -18.06 -4.36 1.16
N PHE A 113 -17.71 -5.63 1.31
CA PHE A 113 -16.43 -6.03 1.92
C PHE A 113 -15.50 -6.72 0.95
N TYR A 114 -14.21 -6.78 1.31
CA TYR A 114 -13.21 -7.51 0.56
C TYR A 114 -13.06 -8.93 1.11
N ALA A 115 -13.23 -9.92 0.24
CA ALA A 115 -13.02 -11.32 0.57
C ALA A 115 -11.76 -11.83 -0.15
N LEU A 116 -10.75 -12.22 0.62
CA LEU A 116 -9.55 -12.85 0.08
C LEU A 116 -9.83 -14.33 -0.20
N ARG A 117 -9.64 -14.79 -1.44
CA ARG A 117 -9.79 -16.20 -1.81
C ARG A 117 -8.68 -16.62 -2.76
N ARG A 118 -8.24 -17.87 -2.63
CA ARG A 118 -7.21 -18.45 -3.48
C ARG A 118 -7.83 -19.28 -4.60
N HIS A 119 -7.45 -19.03 -5.84
CA HIS A 119 -7.99 -19.73 -7.01
C HIS A 119 -6.90 -20.21 -7.96
N ARG A 120 -7.15 -21.34 -8.65
CA ARG A 120 -6.25 -21.82 -9.70
C ARG A 120 -6.30 -20.98 -10.98
N LYS A 121 -7.44 -20.34 -11.24
CA LYS A 121 -7.66 -19.41 -12.37
C LYS A 121 -8.36 -18.16 -11.86
N THR A 122 -8.09 -17.01 -12.47
CA THR A 122 -8.79 -15.77 -12.17
C THR A 122 -10.29 -15.94 -12.45
N MET A 123 -11.12 -15.92 -11.41
CA MET A 123 -12.57 -15.97 -11.58
C MET A 123 -13.08 -14.55 -11.76
N ARG A 124 -13.57 -14.25 -12.97
CA ARG A 124 -14.26 -12.99 -13.26
C ARG A 124 -15.71 -13.09 -12.79
N ASP A 125 -16.26 -12.02 -12.21
CA ASP A 125 -17.71 -11.97 -11.96
C ASP A 125 -18.44 -12.10 -13.30
N LEU A 126 -19.23 -13.17 -13.42
CA LEU A 126 -20.00 -13.48 -14.63
C LEU A 126 -21.11 -12.45 -14.88
N ARG A 127 -21.51 -11.68 -13.86
CA ARG A 127 -22.50 -10.63 -14.00
C ARG A 127 -21.80 -9.37 -14.49
N THR A 128 -22.09 -8.98 -15.72
CA THR A 128 -21.49 -7.81 -16.35
C THR A 128 -22.52 -6.70 -16.56
N ARG A 129 -22.03 -5.46 -16.53
CA ARG A 129 -22.75 -4.29 -17.04
C ARG A 129 -22.96 -4.43 -18.55
N ARG A 130 -23.79 -3.57 -19.14
CA ARG A 130 -23.93 -3.48 -20.61
C ARG A 130 -22.59 -3.19 -21.31
N THR A 131 -21.66 -2.54 -20.62
CA THR A 131 -20.29 -2.26 -21.07
C THR A 131 -19.37 -3.48 -21.08
N GLY A 132 -19.81 -4.63 -20.54
CA GLY A 132 -18.98 -5.83 -20.38
C GLY A 132 -18.12 -5.82 -19.11
N GLU A 133 -18.14 -4.75 -18.33
CA GLU A 133 -17.44 -4.67 -17.04
C GLU A 133 -18.12 -5.53 -15.97
N PRO A 134 -17.36 -6.26 -15.14
CA PRO A 134 -17.93 -7.04 -14.05
C PRO A 134 -18.61 -6.14 -13.01
N LEU A 135 -19.72 -6.61 -12.44
CA LEU A 135 -20.47 -5.89 -11.41
C LEU A 135 -19.73 -5.81 -10.08
N ARG A 136 -18.90 -6.81 -9.76
CA ARG A 136 -17.98 -6.81 -8.62
C ARG A 136 -16.55 -6.75 -9.13
N GLN A 137 -15.75 -5.87 -8.57
CA GLN A 137 -14.34 -5.81 -8.90
C GLN A 137 -13.60 -6.95 -8.22
N SER A 138 -12.59 -7.47 -8.92
CA SER A 138 -11.66 -8.46 -8.43
C SER A 138 -10.25 -7.95 -8.69
N GLN A 139 -9.39 -8.00 -7.69
CA GLN A 139 -8.00 -7.57 -7.81
C GLN A 139 -7.08 -8.74 -7.46
N ASP A 140 -6.13 -9.01 -8.35
CA ASP A 140 -5.06 -9.96 -8.08
C ASP A 140 -4.03 -9.31 -7.15
N VAL A 141 -3.83 -9.91 -5.99
CA VAL A 141 -2.87 -9.46 -4.97
C VAL A 141 -1.73 -10.45 -4.76
N THR A 142 -1.58 -11.41 -5.68
CA THR A 142 -0.46 -12.37 -5.67
C THR A 142 0.89 -11.66 -5.69
N PHE A 143 0.95 -10.48 -6.34
CA PHE A 143 2.16 -9.64 -6.40
C PHE A 143 2.71 -9.28 -5.01
N LEU A 144 1.89 -9.30 -3.94
CA LEU A 144 2.34 -9.01 -2.59
C LEU A 144 3.36 -10.05 -2.09
N ARG A 145 3.26 -11.32 -2.50
CA ARG A 145 4.19 -12.38 -2.07
C ARG A 145 5.35 -12.60 -3.05
N THR A 146 5.11 -12.48 -4.36
CA THR A 146 6.07 -12.91 -5.37
C THR A 146 6.96 -11.78 -5.87
N PHE A 147 8.26 -11.89 -5.59
CA PHE A 147 9.31 -11.04 -6.18
C PHE A 147 9.69 -11.45 -7.63
N PHE A 148 9.41 -12.70 -8.03
CA PHE A 148 9.73 -13.26 -9.36
C PHE A 148 8.51 -13.93 -10.02
N GLU A 149 8.65 -14.21 -11.32
CA GLU A 149 7.65 -14.90 -12.13
C GLU A 149 7.20 -16.21 -11.48
N LYS A 150 5.89 -16.41 -11.57
CA LYS A 150 5.13 -17.44 -10.90
C LYS A 150 5.55 -18.83 -11.42
N ASN A 151 5.73 -19.80 -10.54
CA ASN A 151 5.59 -21.21 -10.95
C ASN A 151 4.11 -21.46 -11.23
N ASP A 152 3.76 -21.96 -12.41
CA ASP A 152 2.37 -22.13 -12.93
C ASP A 152 1.43 -22.88 -11.97
N ASN A 153 1.97 -23.62 -10.99
CA ASN A 153 1.21 -24.38 -10.00
C ASN A 153 0.78 -23.61 -8.74
N SER A 154 1.25 -22.38 -8.48
CA SER A 154 0.77 -21.63 -7.31
C SER A 154 -0.57 -20.97 -7.61
N GLY A 155 -1.60 -21.15 -6.77
CA GLY A 155 -2.88 -20.47 -6.96
C GLY A 155 -2.72 -18.93 -6.88
N TYR A 156 -3.56 -18.19 -7.61
CA TYR A 156 -3.68 -16.73 -7.51
C TYR A 156 -4.40 -16.34 -6.21
N ASP A 157 -3.85 -15.39 -5.48
CA ASP A 157 -4.49 -14.75 -4.33
C ASP A 157 -5.30 -13.56 -4.84
N ILE A 158 -6.63 -13.67 -4.79
CA ILE A 158 -7.54 -12.68 -5.38
C ILE A 158 -8.41 -12.10 -4.28
N ILE A 159 -8.49 -10.78 -4.26
CA ILE A 159 -9.44 -10.04 -3.45
C ILE A 159 -10.69 -9.80 -4.30
N TYR A 160 -11.83 -10.19 -3.76
CA TYR A 160 -13.14 -9.92 -4.35
C TYR A 160 -13.88 -8.88 -3.56
N GLN A 161 -14.49 -7.93 -4.26
CA GLN A 161 -15.61 -7.17 -3.73
C GLN A 161 -16.77 -8.13 -3.50
N ALA A 162 -17.00 -8.56 -2.27
CA ALA A 162 -18.01 -9.53 -1.91
C ALA A 162 -19.22 -8.87 -1.22
N LYS A 163 -20.36 -9.53 -1.37
CA LYS A 163 -21.56 -9.29 -0.55
C LYS A 163 -22.10 -10.65 -0.15
N ASN A 164 -22.00 -10.95 1.14
CA ASN A 164 -22.44 -12.17 1.83
C ASN A 164 -22.44 -13.44 0.97
N LEU A 165 -21.38 -14.22 1.09
CA LEU A 165 -21.30 -15.56 0.53
C LEU A 165 -21.24 -16.56 1.69
N SER A 166 -22.39 -16.95 2.24
CA SER A 166 -22.47 -18.13 3.09
C SER A 166 -22.77 -19.34 2.20
N ASP A 167 -21.76 -20.16 1.93
CA ASP A 167 -21.83 -21.36 1.10
C ASP A 167 -22.28 -22.59 1.92
N HIS A 168 -23.33 -22.45 2.74
CA HIS A 168 -23.77 -23.53 3.61
C HIS A 168 -25.20 -23.96 3.28
N LYS A 169 -25.30 -25.23 2.89
CA LYS A 169 -26.53 -26.00 2.79
C LYS A 169 -27.06 -26.20 4.23
N VAL A 170 -28.27 -25.68 4.49
CA VAL A 170 -29.28 -26.17 5.46
C VAL A 170 -29.42 -25.46 6.84
N ARG A 171 -30.70 -25.16 7.17
CA ARG A 171 -31.43 -25.02 8.47
C ARG A 171 -31.35 -23.78 9.37
N LEU A 172 -30.63 -22.72 9.04
CA LEU A 172 -30.49 -21.57 9.94
C LEU A 172 -30.95 -20.26 9.28
N ASP A 173 -31.25 -19.22 10.08
CA ASP A 173 -31.71 -17.92 9.56
C ASP A 173 -30.67 -17.38 8.54
N PRO A 174 -31.02 -17.29 7.24
CA PRO A 174 -30.09 -16.84 6.23
C PRO A 174 -29.69 -15.38 6.42
N PHE A 175 -30.48 -14.58 7.15
CA PHE A 175 -30.19 -13.18 7.44
C PHE A 175 -29.10 -13.01 8.50
N THR A 176 -29.02 -13.89 9.50
CA THR A 176 -27.95 -13.93 10.52
C THR A 176 -26.82 -14.92 10.17
N ALA A 177 -26.65 -15.26 8.88
CA ALA A 177 -25.64 -16.22 8.41
C ALA A 177 -25.70 -17.59 9.12
N GLY A 178 -26.84 -17.89 9.74
CA GLY A 178 -27.11 -19.09 10.48
C GLY A 178 -26.75 -19.08 11.97
N GLU A 179 -26.37 -17.95 12.56
CA GLU A 179 -26.01 -17.89 13.98
C GLU A 179 -27.22 -17.98 14.94
N THR A 180 -28.46 -17.86 14.42
CA THR A 180 -29.67 -17.85 15.25
C THR A 180 -30.71 -18.88 14.80
N THR A 181 -31.31 -19.59 15.75
CA THR A 181 -32.45 -20.49 15.51
C THR A 181 -33.74 -19.68 15.37
N SER A 182 -34.33 -19.74 14.18
CA SER A 182 -35.16 -18.71 13.53
C SER A 182 -36.55 -18.35 14.10
N HIS A 183 -36.96 -18.61 15.35
CA HIS A 183 -38.41 -18.56 15.66
C HIS A 183 -38.93 -17.58 16.75
N PRO A 184 -38.21 -17.20 17.83
CA PRO A 184 -38.75 -16.25 18.81
C PRO A 184 -38.32 -14.78 18.61
N ALA A 185 -37.37 -14.50 17.72
CA ALA A 185 -36.68 -13.20 17.62
C ALA A 185 -37.36 -12.15 16.70
N LEU A 186 -38.48 -12.50 16.06
CA LEU A 186 -39.10 -11.65 15.04
C LEU A 186 -40.11 -10.63 15.58
N CYS A 187 -40.34 -10.56 16.89
CA CYS A 187 -41.42 -9.74 17.46
C CYS A 187 -41.31 -8.24 17.17
N GLU A 188 -40.10 -7.69 17.04
CA GLU A 188 -39.86 -6.28 16.75
C GLU A 188 -38.88 -6.13 15.56
N PRO A 189 -39.31 -5.58 14.40
CA PRO A 189 -38.47 -5.48 13.19
C PRO A 189 -37.17 -4.69 13.39
N ARG A 190 -37.14 -3.76 14.35
CA ARG A 190 -35.97 -2.95 14.68
C ARG A 190 -34.91 -3.72 15.45
N GLU A 191 -35.31 -4.50 16.44
CA GLU A 191 -34.40 -5.38 17.17
C GLU A 191 -33.80 -6.42 16.22
N TYR A 192 -34.65 -6.97 15.33
CA TYR A 192 -34.20 -7.90 14.31
C TYR A 192 -33.21 -7.26 13.33
N PHE A 193 -33.45 -6.02 12.90
CA PHE A 193 -32.50 -5.28 12.06
C PHE A 193 -31.15 -5.11 12.75
N LEU A 194 -31.12 -4.71 14.02
CA LEU A 194 -29.88 -4.53 14.78
C LEU A 194 -29.13 -5.86 14.93
N GLN A 195 -29.83 -6.96 15.20
CA GLN A 195 -29.24 -8.28 15.30
C GLN A 195 -28.61 -8.71 13.97
N VAL A 196 -29.33 -8.54 12.86
CA VAL A 196 -28.80 -8.84 11.52
C VAL A 196 -27.60 -7.97 11.21
N LEU A 197 -27.67 -6.67 11.49
CA LEU A 197 -26.57 -5.73 11.27
C LEU A 197 -25.32 -6.14 12.08
N ALA A 198 -25.49 -6.45 13.37
CA ALA A 198 -24.40 -6.90 14.25
C ALA A 198 -23.70 -8.13 13.66
N VAL A 199 -24.45 -9.18 13.34
CA VAL A 199 -23.89 -10.42 12.79
C VAL A 199 -23.19 -10.20 11.44
N ARG A 200 -23.76 -9.37 10.55
CA ARG A 200 -23.13 -9.07 9.25
C ARG A 200 -21.88 -8.22 9.38
N LEU A 201 -21.85 -7.28 10.31
CA LEU A 201 -20.66 -6.49 10.61
C LEU A 201 -19.57 -7.36 11.21
N THR A 202 -19.90 -8.26 12.14
CA THR A 202 -18.96 -9.24 12.70
C THR A 202 -18.36 -10.11 11.60
N ASN A 203 -19.16 -10.65 10.69
CA ASN A 203 -18.67 -11.42 9.55
C ASN A 203 -17.75 -10.59 8.63
N THR A 204 -18.15 -9.35 8.34
CA THR A 204 -17.34 -8.41 7.54
C THR A 204 -15.99 -8.14 8.21
N LYS A 205 -15.99 -7.93 9.52
CA LYS A 205 -14.80 -7.70 10.33
C LYS A 205 -13.84 -8.88 10.30
N HIS A 206 -14.32 -10.12 10.37
CA HIS A 206 -13.46 -11.31 10.25
C HIS A 206 -12.80 -11.42 8.87
N GLU A 207 -13.49 -11.06 7.79
CA GLU A 207 -12.90 -11.05 6.45
C GLU A 207 -11.81 -9.98 6.32
N TRP A 208 -12.03 -8.81 6.93
CA TRP A 208 -11.01 -7.76 7.03
C TRP A 208 -9.79 -8.18 7.84
N GLU A 209 -9.97 -8.84 8.99
CA GLU A 209 -8.85 -9.37 9.77
C GLU A 209 -7.98 -10.34 8.97
N LYS A 210 -8.61 -11.30 8.28
CA LYS A 210 -7.90 -12.25 7.41
C LYS A 210 -7.11 -11.52 6.32
N LEU A 211 -7.70 -10.48 5.72
CA LEU A 211 -7.04 -9.70 4.68
C LEU A 211 -5.83 -8.93 5.24
N VAL A 212 -5.98 -8.25 6.38
CA VAL A 212 -4.89 -7.47 7.00
C VAL A 212 -3.75 -8.40 7.44
N LEU A 213 -4.06 -9.56 8.03
CA LEU A 213 -3.05 -10.56 8.39
C LEU A 213 -2.30 -11.09 7.17
N PHE A 214 -3.00 -11.35 6.07
CA PHE A 214 -2.37 -11.78 4.83
C PHE A 214 -1.44 -10.70 4.26
N ILE A 215 -1.87 -9.43 4.25
CA ILE A 215 -1.04 -8.32 3.76
C ILE A 215 0.23 -8.17 4.60
N GLU A 216 0.09 -8.25 5.93
CA GLU A 216 1.22 -8.20 6.87
C GLU A 216 2.25 -9.29 6.58
N GLU A 217 1.80 -10.55 6.48
CA GLU A 217 2.67 -11.69 6.19
C GLU A 217 3.34 -11.55 4.81
N ALA A 218 2.57 -11.14 3.80
CA ALA A 218 3.07 -11.01 2.44
C ALA A 218 4.12 -9.90 2.29
N ILE A 219 3.86 -8.71 2.86
CA ILE A 219 4.82 -7.59 2.88
C ILE A 219 6.08 -7.99 3.65
N GLY A 220 5.93 -8.61 4.83
CA GLY A 220 7.06 -9.06 5.64
C GLY A 220 7.96 -10.05 4.90
N THR A 221 7.35 -11.04 4.25
CA THR A 221 8.08 -12.04 3.44
C THR A 221 8.81 -11.37 2.27
N TYR A 222 8.11 -10.53 1.51
CA TYR A 222 8.70 -9.83 0.37
C TYR A 222 9.88 -8.95 0.77
N MET A 223 9.73 -8.17 1.85
CA MET A 223 10.79 -7.28 2.34
C MET A 223 12.01 -8.07 2.80
N SER A 224 11.82 -9.14 3.57
CA SER A 224 12.92 -10.00 4.02
C SER A 224 13.73 -10.54 2.84
N ASP A 225 13.04 -11.06 1.81
CA ASP A 225 13.69 -11.61 0.62
C ASP A 225 14.40 -10.53 -0.22
N TYR A 226 13.79 -9.34 -0.32
CA TYR A 226 14.39 -8.20 -1.02
C TYR A 226 15.70 -7.77 -0.36
N TRP A 227 15.69 -7.53 0.96
CA TRP A 227 16.87 -7.07 1.70
C TRP A 227 18.01 -8.10 1.69
N ALA A 228 17.69 -9.40 1.78
CA ALA A 228 18.69 -10.46 1.68
C ALA A 228 19.42 -10.47 0.32
N ARG A 229 18.73 -10.08 -0.75
CA ARG A 229 19.24 -10.10 -2.13
C ARG A 229 19.81 -8.77 -2.60
N LEU A 230 19.39 -7.64 -2.02
CA LEU A 230 19.98 -6.33 -2.30
C LEU A 230 21.49 -6.32 -2.03
N ALA A 231 21.94 -7.10 -1.04
CA ALA A 231 23.37 -7.32 -0.78
C ALA A 231 24.13 -8.00 -1.92
N GLN A 232 23.45 -8.54 -2.94
CA GLN A 232 24.04 -9.41 -3.97
C GLN A 232 23.87 -8.90 -5.41
N THR A 233 22.95 -7.96 -5.74
CA THR A 233 22.71 -7.57 -7.14
C THR A 233 22.07 -6.17 -7.31
N GLU A 234 22.57 -5.36 -8.25
CA GLU A 234 22.12 -3.97 -8.53
C GLU A 234 20.80 -3.85 -9.31
N SER A 235 20.40 -4.89 -10.07
CA SER A 235 19.30 -4.83 -11.05
C SER A 235 17.87 -4.85 -10.44
N SER A 236 17.72 -5.03 -9.13
CA SER A 236 16.41 -5.30 -8.48
C SER A 236 15.53 -4.06 -8.21
N SER A 237 16.08 -2.85 -8.39
CA SER A 237 15.45 -1.58 -7.99
C SER A 237 14.10 -1.29 -8.64
N SER A 238 14.02 -1.45 -9.96
CA SER A 238 12.82 -1.09 -10.72
C SER A 238 11.63 -1.97 -10.36
N LYS A 239 11.88 -3.25 -10.07
CA LYS A 239 10.87 -4.21 -9.59
C LYS A 239 10.37 -3.83 -8.20
N PHE A 240 11.29 -3.50 -7.29
CA PHE A 240 10.95 -3.02 -5.96
C PHE A 240 10.09 -1.76 -6.01
N HIS A 241 10.46 -0.78 -6.82
CA HIS A 241 9.70 0.47 -6.97
C HIS A 241 8.30 0.23 -7.56
N ASN A 242 8.16 -0.67 -8.53
CA ASN A 242 6.84 -1.01 -9.08
C ASN A 242 5.96 -1.74 -8.06
N TRP A 243 6.50 -2.76 -7.38
CA TRP A 243 5.81 -3.45 -6.29
C TRP A 243 5.35 -2.47 -5.21
N MET A 244 6.25 -1.58 -4.80
CA MET A 244 6.00 -0.53 -3.82
C MET A 244 4.81 0.36 -4.19
N LYS A 245 4.80 0.83 -5.45
CA LYS A 245 3.71 1.64 -5.99
C LYS A 245 2.37 0.89 -5.96
N MET A 246 2.36 -0.38 -6.37
CA MET A 246 1.17 -1.23 -6.36
C MET A 246 0.67 -1.51 -4.94
N THR A 247 1.57 -1.85 -4.03
CA THR A 247 1.25 -2.11 -2.61
C THR A 247 0.71 -0.85 -1.94
N THR A 248 1.31 0.31 -2.17
CA THR A 248 0.86 1.59 -1.62
C THR A 248 -0.53 1.97 -2.15
N ALA A 249 -0.79 1.74 -3.44
CA ALA A 249 -2.10 1.98 -4.04
C ALA A 249 -3.18 1.08 -3.42
N LEU A 250 -2.88 -0.22 -3.25
CA LEU A 250 -3.78 -1.17 -2.59
C LEU A 250 -4.05 -0.77 -1.14
N LEU A 251 -3.01 -0.49 -0.34
CA LEU A 251 -3.16 -0.07 1.05
C LEU A 251 -4.04 1.17 1.18
N ARG A 252 -3.84 2.17 0.32
CA ARG A 252 -4.66 3.39 0.30
C ARG A 252 -6.14 3.09 0.01
N GLU A 253 -6.42 2.23 -0.95
CA GLU A 253 -7.79 1.82 -1.28
C GLU A 253 -8.46 1.10 -0.09
N LEU A 254 -7.75 0.18 0.56
CA LEU A 254 -8.26 -0.56 1.71
C LEU A 254 -8.47 0.36 2.92
N ILE A 255 -7.52 1.25 3.23
CA ILE A 255 -7.63 2.24 4.32
C ILE A 255 -8.84 3.13 4.10
N ASN A 256 -8.98 3.72 2.90
CA ASN A 256 -10.11 4.58 2.59
C ASN A 256 -11.44 3.84 2.78
N THR A 257 -11.50 2.57 2.34
CA THR A 257 -12.72 1.76 2.47
C THR A 257 -13.08 1.54 3.95
N ILE A 258 -12.13 1.14 4.80
CA ILE A 258 -12.40 0.92 6.24
C ILE A 258 -12.74 2.23 6.94
N GLN A 259 -12.05 3.33 6.63
CA GLN A 259 -12.32 4.64 7.24
C GLN A 259 -13.74 5.13 6.91
N GLU A 260 -14.19 4.94 5.68
CA GLU A 260 -15.56 5.24 5.34
C GLU A 260 -16.56 4.34 6.09
N TYR A 261 -16.24 3.06 6.34
CA TYR A 261 -17.07 2.19 7.18
C TYR A 261 -17.21 2.72 8.61
N VAL A 262 -16.09 3.05 9.24
CA VAL A 262 -16.05 3.58 10.61
C VAL A 262 -16.87 4.87 10.67
N ARG A 263 -16.67 5.79 9.73
CA ARG A 263 -17.42 7.05 9.67
C ARG A 263 -18.94 6.84 9.55
N GLU A 264 -19.39 5.88 8.76
CA GLU A 264 -20.81 5.56 8.62
C GLU A 264 -21.40 4.97 9.91
N LEU A 265 -20.61 4.16 10.63
CA LEU A 265 -20.99 3.67 11.95
C LEU A 265 -21.01 4.81 12.99
N ASP A 266 -20.11 5.77 12.93
CA ASP A 266 -20.15 6.95 13.82
C ASP A 266 -21.40 7.81 13.57
N LEU A 267 -21.76 8.00 12.29
CA LEU A 267 -22.99 8.69 11.91
C LEU A 267 -24.24 7.93 12.38
N PHE A 268 -24.21 6.60 12.35
CA PHE A 268 -25.24 5.77 12.93
C PHE A 268 -25.41 6.00 14.43
N PHE A 269 -24.30 5.92 15.17
CA PHE A 269 -24.32 6.04 16.61
C PHE A 269 -24.75 7.44 17.08
N SER A 270 -24.31 8.48 16.37
CA SER A 270 -24.65 9.87 16.70
C SER A 270 -26.09 10.26 16.36
N LYS A 271 -26.62 9.83 15.21
CA LYS A 271 -27.93 10.31 14.73
C LYS A 271 -29.08 9.36 15.02
N TRP A 272 -28.84 8.06 15.02
CA TRP A 272 -29.91 7.07 14.92
C TRP A 272 -30.06 6.16 16.14
N VAL A 273 -29.09 6.12 17.07
CA VAL A 273 -29.19 5.27 18.28
C VAL A 273 -30.44 5.58 19.09
N TYR A 274 -30.80 6.85 19.24
CA TYR A 274 -32.01 7.25 19.97
C TYR A 274 -33.29 6.67 19.36
N TYR A 275 -33.33 6.47 18.04
CA TYR A 275 -34.46 5.85 17.35
C TYR A 275 -34.67 4.39 17.78
N PHE A 276 -33.59 3.68 18.10
CA PHE A 276 -33.63 2.29 18.56
C PHE A 276 -33.81 2.16 20.08
N CYS A 277 -33.33 3.13 20.87
CA CYS A 277 -33.46 3.12 22.32
C CYS A 277 -34.80 3.65 22.83
N GLY A 278 -35.47 4.56 22.11
CA GLY A 278 -36.64 5.29 22.59
C GLY A 278 -38.01 4.64 22.37
N PHE A 279 -38.08 3.40 21.90
CA PHE A 279 -39.32 2.81 21.37
C PHE A 279 -39.92 1.66 22.16
N THR A 280 -39.32 1.25 23.27
CA THR A 280 -39.98 0.31 24.17
C THR A 280 -41.08 1.06 24.92
N HIS A 281 -42.34 0.69 24.70
CA HIS A 281 -43.47 1.14 25.54
C HIS A 281 -43.35 0.70 27.01
N SER A 282 -42.29 -0.05 27.34
CA SER A 282 -41.81 -0.35 28.68
C SER A 282 -40.52 0.43 28.92
N THR A 283 -40.36 1.00 30.10
CA THR A 283 -39.20 1.80 30.54
C THR A 283 -37.85 1.08 30.50
N ASN A 284 -37.79 -0.17 30.02
CA ASN A 284 -36.59 -0.97 29.86
C ASN A 284 -36.35 -1.19 28.36
N VAL A 285 -35.27 -0.59 27.85
CA VAL A 285 -34.72 -0.93 26.53
C VAL A 285 -34.52 -2.44 26.49
N SER A 286 -34.98 -3.11 25.42
CA SER A 286 -34.82 -4.56 25.27
C SER A 286 -33.34 -4.93 25.37
N ASP A 287 -33.00 -5.82 26.32
CA ASP A 287 -31.62 -6.28 26.55
C ASP A 287 -30.95 -6.75 25.25
N ARG A 288 -31.72 -7.32 24.31
CA ARG A 288 -31.23 -7.76 22.99
C ARG A 288 -30.79 -6.62 22.07
N ALA A 289 -31.51 -5.49 22.10
CA ALA A 289 -31.13 -4.31 21.33
C ALA A 289 -29.83 -3.71 21.86
N ILE A 290 -29.68 -3.65 23.20
CA ILE A 290 -28.44 -3.20 23.85
C ILE A 290 -27.29 -4.11 23.46
N VAL A 291 -27.44 -5.43 23.57
CA VAL A 291 -26.40 -6.40 23.19
C VAL A 291 -26.01 -6.26 21.72
N SER A 292 -26.97 -6.02 20.83
CA SER A 292 -26.67 -5.82 19.40
C SER A 292 -25.93 -4.51 19.17
N LEU A 293 -26.33 -3.41 19.83
CA LEU A 293 -25.66 -2.12 19.72
C LEU A 293 -24.24 -2.15 20.29
N THR A 294 -24.01 -2.78 21.44
CA THR A 294 -22.67 -2.94 22.02
C THR A 294 -21.77 -3.81 21.14
N THR A 295 -22.34 -4.83 20.48
CA THR A 295 -21.62 -5.64 19.50
C THR A 295 -21.21 -4.82 18.28
N ILE A 296 -22.12 -3.99 17.75
CA ILE A 296 -21.82 -3.09 16.62
C ILE A 296 -20.74 -2.08 17.00
N ASP A 297 -20.81 -1.52 18.21
CA ASP A 297 -19.85 -0.56 18.76
C ASP A 297 -18.45 -1.18 18.88
N LYS A 298 -18.37 -2.40 19.42
CA LYS A 298 -17.13 -3.17 19.48
C LYS A 298 -16.55 -3.45 18.09
N VAL A 299 -17.39 -3.81 17.11
CA VAL A 299 -16.93 -4.05 15.74
C VAL A 299 -16.41 -2.76 15.09
N ARG A 300 -17.01 -1.60 15.37
CA ARG A 300 -16.49 -0.30 14.94
C ARG A 300 -15.06 -0.11 15.43
N ASP A 301 -14.83 -0.27 16.73
CA ASP A 301 -13.50 -0.06 17.35
C ASP A 301 -12.45 -1.04 16.79
N GLU A 302 -12.86 -2.29 16.53
CA GLU A 302 -11.99 -3.29 15.91
C GLU A 302 -11.64 -2.94 14.45
N LEU A 303 -12.60 -2.42 13.67
CA LEU A 303 -12.35 -1.93 12.30
C LEU A 303 -11.42 -0.71 12.30
N GLU A 304 -11.59 0.22 13.24
CA GLU A 304 -10.69 1.37 13.41
C GLU A 304 -9.26 0.91 13.73
N ARG A 305 -9.11 -0.06 14.63
CA ARG A 305 -7.82 -0.67 14.93
C ARG A 305 -7.16 -1.30 13.70
N LEU A 306 -7.92 -1.97 12.84
CA LEU A 306 -7.40 -2.53 11.57
C LEU A 306 -6.97 -1.43 10.61
N SER A 307 -7.71 -0.31 10.54
CA SER A 307 -7.34 0.85 9.74
C SER A 307 -6.00 1.45 10.19
N ILE A 308 -5.82 1.63 11.50
CA ILE A 308 -4.56 2.11 12.09
C ILE A 308 -3.40 1.16 11.74
N LYS A 309 -3.64 -0.16 11.82
CA LYS A 309 -2.63 -1.17 11.46
C LYS A 309 -2.20 -1.06 9.99
N LEU A 310 -3.15 -0.87 9.07
CA LEU A 310 -2.86 -0.65 7.65
C LEU A 310 -2.09 0.66 7.41
N HIS A 311 -2.43 1.74 8.13
CA HIS A 311 -1.71 3.02 8.03
C HIS A 311 -0.25 2.88 8.48
N ASN A 312 -0.02 2.19 9.60
CA ASN A 312 1.32 1.90 10.10
C ASN A 312 2.15 1.11 9.07
N PHE A 313 1.54 0.16 8.35
CA PHE A 313 2.24 -0.54 7.27
C PHE A 313 2.62 0.40 6.13
N MET A 314 1.72 1.28 5.72
CA MET A 314 2.00 2.27 4.68
C MET A 314 3.14 3.22 5.09
N ASP A 315 3.18 3.65 6.35
CA ASP A 315 4.24 4.53 6.87
C ASP A 315 5.59 3.82 6.96
N ASN A 316 5.60 2.58 7.44
CA ASN A 316 6.83 1.77 7.49
C ASN A 316 7.38 1.53 6.08
N LEU A 317 6.47 1.25 5.14
CA LEU A 317 6.80 1.06 3.75
C LEU A 317 7.45 2.33 3.13
N ALA A 318 6.95 3.52 3.46
CA ALA A 318 7.55 4.79 3.05
C ALA A 318 8.95 5.02 3.67
N LYS A 319 9.15 4.63 4.93
CA LYS A 319 10.48 4.70 5.59
C LYS A 319 11.48 3.77 4.90
N ASP A 320 11.07 2.58 4.50
CA ASP A 320 11.93 1.62 3.81
C ASP A 320 12.41 2.15 2.44
N ILE A 321 11.57 2.90 1.71
CA ILE A 321 11.99 3.59 0.48
C ILE A 321 13.09 4.60 0.77
N SER A 322 12.91 5.43 1.80
CA SER A 322 13.90 6.44 2.18
C SER A 322 15.24 5.78 2.55
N ARG A 323 15.18 4.65 3.25
CA ARG A 323 16.35 3.85 3.60
C ARG A 323 17.06 3.32 2.35
N GLU A 324 16.31 2.73 1.41
CA GLU A 324 16.85 2.23 0.14
C GLU A 324 17.55 3.34 -0.64
N VAL A 325 16.90 4.50 -0.81
CA VAL A 325 17.47 5.63 -1.55
C VAL A 325 18.75 6.14 -0.88
N THR A 326 18.74 6.23 0.45
CA THR A 326 19.92 6.68 1.22
C THR A 326 21.08 5.68 1.07
N LEU A 327 20.81 4.38 1.10
CA LEU A 327 21.82 3.34 0.89
C LEU A 327 22.41 3.41 -0.52
N ARG A 328 21.58 3.64 -1.55
CA ARG A 328 22.06 3.83 -2.93
C ARG A 328 22.92 5.06 -3.08
N LEU A 329 22.46 6.21 -2.57
CA LEU A 329 23.24 7.44 -2.63
C LEU A 329 24.58 7.30 -1.90
N ALA A 330 24.61 6.60 -0.76
CA ALA A 330 25.86 6.33 -0.06
C ALA A 330 26.79 5.40 -0.86
N HIS A 331 26.24 4.38 -1.52
CA HIS A 331 27.00 3.47 -2.37
C HIS A 331 27.58 4.17 -3.61
N GLU A 332 26.74 4.87 -4.37
CA GLU A 332 27.14 5.65 -5.55
C GLU A 332 28.17 6.73 -5.19
N ASN A 333 27.99 7.41 -4.05
CA ASN A 333 28.96 8.39 -3.59
C ASN A 333 30.32 7.73 -3.27
N ASN A 334 30.32 6.58 -2.60
CA ASN A 334 31.56 5.82 -2.33
C ASN A 334 32.23 5.36 -3.63
N GLU A 335 31.49 4.86 -4.62
CA GLU A 335 32.06 4.50 -5.92
C GLU A 335 32.64 5.71 -6.66
N SER A 336 31.91 6.83 -6.67
CA SER A 336 32.37 8.06 -7.32
C SER A 336 33.65 8.58 -6.67
N THR A 337 33.77 8.51 -5.35
CA THR A 337 34.99 8.93 -4.64
C THR A 337 36.18 8.00 -4.93
N LEU A 338 35.96 6.68 -5.01
CA LEU A 338 36.98 5.72 -5.43
C LEU A 338 37.45 5.98 -6.87
N SER A 339 36.52 6.22 -7.80
CA SER A 339 36.83 6.56 -9.19
C SER A 339 37.57 7.89 -9.30
N GLN A 340 37.16 8.92 -8.55
CA GLN A 340 37.86 10.20 -8.49
C GLN A 340 39.27 10.06 -7.92
N GLN A 341 39.46 9.23 -6.89
CA GLN A 341 40.78 8.98 -6.31
C GLN A 341 41.71 8.25 -7.28
N ALA A 342 41.18 7.29 -8.04
CA ALA A 342 41.94 6.60 -9.09
C ALA A 342 42.35 7.58 -10.20
N ALA A 343 41.39 8.36 -10.73
CA ALA A 343 41.67 9.38 -11.75
C ALA A 343 42.65 10.46 -11.25
N GLY A 344 42.53 10.87 -9.98
CA GLY A 344 43.46 11.82 -9.37
C GLY A 344 44.89 11.29 -9.23
N ARG A 345 45.06 9.97 -9.04
CA ARG A 345 46.37 9.32 -9.02
C ARG A 345 46.98 9.29 -10.42
N ASP A 346 46.20 8.93 -11.43
CA ASP A 346 46.67 8.89 -12.83
C ASP A 346 47.02 10.28 -13.35
N LEU A 347 46.19 11.29 -13.05
CA LEU A 347 46.50 12.68 -13.36
C LEU A 347 47.78 13.15 -12.67
N ARG A 348 48.03 12.75 -11.43
CA ARG A 348 49.27 13.09 -10.72
C ARG A 348 50.49 12.47 -11.40
N VAL A 349 50.41 11.20 -11.82
CA VAL A 349 51.50 10.53 -12.54
C VAL A 349 51.74 11.19 -13.90
N LEU A 350 50.67 11.46 -14.67
CA LEU A 350 50.76 12.15 -15.94
C LEU A 350 51.40 13.54 -15.79
N THR A 351 51.00 14.28 -14.76
CA THR A 351 51.54 15.61 -14.44
C THR A 351 53.05 15.53 -14.19
N TRP A 352 53.53 14.58 -13.39
CA TRP A 352 54.96 14.38 -13.16
C TRP A 352 55.72 13.99 -14.43
N ILE A 353 55.17 13.11 -15.27
CA ILE A 353 55.79 12.74 -16.56
C ILE A 353 55.87 13.96 -17.49
N THR A 354 54.82 14.77 -17.57
CA THR A 354 54.82 15.99 -18.39
C THR A 354 55.84 17.01 -17.89
N PHE A 355 55.97 17.21 -16.57
CA PHE A 355 56.99 18.12 -16.03
C PHE A 355 58.42 17.65 -16.29
N LEU A 356 58.67 16.34 -16.28
CA LEU A 356 60.01 15.80 -16.54
C LEU A 356 60.38 15.82 -18.04
N SER A 357 59.40 15.54 -18.92
CA SER A 357 59.63 15.40 -20.36
C SER A 357 59.56 16.70 -21.15
N LEU A 358 58.76 17.67 -20.70
CA LEU A 358 58.58 18.95 -21.40
C LEU A 358 59.90 19.74 -21.56
N PRO A 359 60.75 19.91 -20.53
CA PRO A 359 62.03 20.62 -20.68
C PRO A 359 62.97 19.93 -21.68
N ILE A 360 62.99 18.59 -21.68
CA ILE A 360 63.83 17.78 -22.56
C ILE A 360 63.37 17.95 -24.02
N ALA A 361 62.06 17.85 -24.26
CA ALA A 361 61.49 18.03 -25.60
C ALA A 361 61.71 19.45 -26.13
N LEU A 362 61.58 20.47 -25.28
CA LEU A 362 61.74 21.88 -25.64
C LEU A 362 63.22 22.21 -25.94
N ALA A 363 64.16 21.69 -25.14
CA ALA A 363 65.59 21.80 -25.42
C ALA A 363 65.98 21.08 -26.72
N ALA A 364 65.45 19.87 -26.95
CA ALA A 364 65.67 19.13 -28.20
C ALA A 364 65.11 19.88 -29.42
N ALA A 365 63.92 20.49 -29.30
CA ALA A 365 63.31 21.29 -30.36
C ALA A 365 64.13 22.56 -30.67
N LEU A 366 64.59 23.28 -29.65
CA LEU A 366 65.45 24.46 -29.79
C LEU A 366 66.81 24.15 -30.43
N LEU A 367 67.34 22.96 -30.21
CA LEU A 367 68.59 22.50 -30.82
C LEU A 367 68.38 21.90 -32.22
N SER A 368 67.15 21.51 -32.57
CA SER A 368 66.77 20.92 -33.86
C SER A 368 66.35 22.00 -34.89
N THR A 369 66.01 23.22 -34.46
CA THR A 369 65.76 24.33 -35.39
C THR A 369 67.01 24.64 -36.21
N SER A 370 66.87 24.61 -37.54
CA SER A 370 67.96 24.75 -38.52
C SER A 370 68.85 25.96 -38.26
N GLN A 371 70.16 25.76 -38.45
CA GLN A 371 71.22 26.73 -38.22
C GLN A 371 70.91 28.09 -38.88
N GLY A 372 70.73 29.12 -38.04
CA GLY A 372 70.55 30.49 -38.52
C GLY A 372 70.08 31.50 -37.47
N TYR A 373 69.41 31.06 -36.39
CA TYR A 373 68.79 31.99 -35.42
C TYR A 373 69.37 31.94 -34.00
N ILE A 374 70.12 30.89 -33.61
CA ILE A 374 70.73 30.76 -32.27
C ILE A 374 72.16 30.20 -32.41
N PRO A 375 73.21 30.86 -31.88
CA PRO A 375 74.60 30.45 -32.06
C PRO A 375 75.03 29.43 -31.00
N ILE A 376 74.36 28.28 -30.93
CA ILE A 376 74.78 27.18 -30.06
C ILE A 376 75.39 26.10 -30.94
N THR A 377 76.68 25.84 -30.75
CA THR A 377 77.35 24.72 -31.41
C THR A 377 76.83 23.40 -30.84
N PRO A 378 76.44 22.42 -31.67
CA PRO A 378 75.90 21.15 -31.19
C PRO A 378 77.01 20.33 -30.53
N SER A 379 77.17 20.50 -29.22
CA SER A 379 78.06 19.71 -28.38
C SER A 379 77.23 19.04 -27.28
N PRO A 380 77.60 17.82 -26.84
CA PRO A 380 76.88 17.12 -25.78
C PRO A 380 76.82 17.90 -24.47
N TRP A 381 77.85 18.73 -24.19
CA TRP A 381 77.88 19.64 -23.04
C TRP A 381 76.91 20.82 -23.17
N ASN A 382 76.75 21.39 -24.36
CA ASN A 382 75.82 22.49 -24.58
C ASN A 382 74.36 22.01 -24.50
N LEU A 383 74.08 20.77 -24.93
CA LEU A 383 72.78 20.13 -24.76
C LEU A 383 72.45 19.97 -23.27
N LEU A 384 73.40 19.47 -22.48
CA LEU A 384 73.24 19.34 -21.02
C LEU A 384 72.94 20.69 -20.34
N MET A 385 73.69 21.73 -20.71
CA MET A 385 73.48 23.08 -20.16
C MET A 385 72.15 23.69 -20.59
N SER A 386 71.72 23.47 -21.83
CA SER A 386 70.40 23.96 -22.30
C SER A 386 69.24 23.29 -21.58
N ILE A 387 69.33 21.98 -21.28
CA ILE A 387 68.32 21.26 -20.48
C ILE A 387 68.26 21.82 -19.07
N LEU A 388 69.42 22.03 -18.41
CA LEU A 388 69.49 22.61 -17.06
C LEU A 388 68.86 24.01 -16.99
N ILE A 389 69.10 24.86 -18.00
CA ILE A 389 68.54 26.22 -18.05
C ILE A 389 67.01 26.16 -18.22
N VAL A 390 66.52 25.32 -19.14
CA VAL A 390 65.07 25.18 -19.38
C VAL A 390 64.39 24.56 -18.15
N GLU A 391 65.02 23.60 -17.48
CA GLU A 391 64.51 22.99 -16.25
C GLU A 391 64.39 24.01 -15.12
N VAL A 392 65.41 24.85 -14.90
CA VAL A 392 65.36 25.94 -13.90
C VAL A 392 64.24 26.93 -14.22
N LEU A 393 64.04 27.30 -15.48
CA LEU A 393 62.95 28.20 -15.89
C LEU A 393 61.56 27.58 -15.64
N VAL A 394 61.39 26.29 -15.89
CA VAL A 394 60.13 25.57 -15.60
C VAL A 394 59.85 25.53 -14.10
N TRP A 395 60.86 25.29 -13.26
CA TRP A 395 60.70 25.32 -11.80
C TRP A 395 60.35 26.72 -11.28
N ILE A 396 60.96 27.78 -11.82
CA ILE A 396 60.63 29.16 -11.47
C ILE A 396 59.18 29.49 -11.86
N ALA A 397 58.75 29.13 -13.07
CA ALA A 397 57.38 29.35 -13.53
C ALA A 397 56.35 28.60 -12.66
N LEU A 398 56.67 27.36 -12.24
CA LEU A 398 55.84 26.58 -11.33
C LEU A 398 55.74 27.18 -9.92
N ASP A 399 56.84 27.70 -9.36
CA ASP A 399 56.82 28.33 -8.03
C ASP A 399 56.05 29.66 -8.03
N VAL A 400 56.05 30.38 -9.16
CA VAL A 400 55.22 31.58 -9.39
C VAL A 400 53.74 31.21 -9.52
N LEU A 401 53.40 30.18 -10.30
CA LEU A 401 52.01 29.74 -10.52
C LEU A 401 51.35 29.13 -9.27
N TRP A 402 52.11 28.40 -8.44
CA TRP A 402 51.60 27.78 -7.21
C TRP A 402 51.69 28.69 -5.96
N GLY A 403 52.11 29.94 -6.15
CA GLY A 403 52.16 30.98 -5.12
C GLY A 403 53.19 30.71 -4.01
N LEU A 404 54.49 30.60 -4.35
CA LEU A 404 55.66 30.65 -3.44
C LEU A 404 55.59 29.77 -2.17
N ARG A 405 54.70 28.78 -2.15
CA ARG A 405 54.46 27.90 -1.01
C ARG A 405 55.40 26.69 -1.01
N TRP A 406 55.85 26.27 -2.20
CA TRP A 406 56.71 25.11 -2.38
C TRP A 406 58.18 25.44 -2.06
N SER A 407 58.69 26.58 -2.54
CA SER A 407 60.05 27.05 -2.18
C SER A 407 60.26 27.20 -0.68
N ARG A 408 59.24 27.66 0.07
CA ARG A 408 59.30 27.76 1.54
C ARG A 408 59.35 26.41 2.26
N THR A 409 58.74 25.35 1.71
CA THR A 409 58.73 24.02 2.34
C THR A 409 59.99 23.23 2.01
N VAL A 410 60.51 23.34 0.78
CA VAL A 410 61.79 22.75 0.39
C VAL A 410 62.96 23.43 1.11
N ALA A 411 62.94 24.76 1.25
CA ALA A 411 63.95 25.49 2.04
C ALA A 411 63.96 25.07 3.52
N LYS A 412 62.78 24.82 4.12
CA LYS A 412 62.68 24.29 5.50
C LYS A 412 63.23 22.86 5.62
N TRP A 413 62.97 22.00 4.63
CA TRP A 413 63.51 20.63 4.63
C TRP A 413 65.03 20.61 4.44
N GLY A 414 65.57 21.46 3.54
CA GLY A 414 67.01 21.62 3.36
C GLY A 414 67.70 22.19 4.61
N TRP A 415 67.09 23.17 5.27
CA TRP A 415 67.59 23.74 6.54
C TRP A 415 67.64 22.69 7.66
N THR A 416 66.61 21.85 7.77
CA THR A 416 66.57 20.80 8.80
C THR A 416 67.57 19.67 8.56
N GLN A 417 67.92 19.37 7.30
CA GLN A 417 69.01 18.45 6.98
C GLN A 417 70.39 19.07 7.23
N ALA A 418 70.58 20.34 6.90
CA ALA A 418 71.83 21.07 7.18
C ALA A 418 72.12 21.18 8.69
N CYS A 419 71.10 21.40 9.52
CA CYS A 419 71.25 21.43 10.98
C CYS A 419 71.60 20.08 11.61
N ARG A 420 71.40 18.94 10.92
CA ARG A 420 71.77 17.61 11.44
C ARG A 420 73.25 17.26 11.22
N VAL A 421 73.96 17.99 10.37
CA VAL A 421 75.35 17.69 9.97
C VAL A 421 76.38 18.56 10.72
N ILE A 422 75.94 19.51 11.56
CA ILE A 422 76.84 20.37 12.35
C ILE A 422 76.97 19.82 13.80
N PRO A 423 78.13 19.30 14.22
CA PRO A 423 78.36 18.95 15.62
C PRO A 423 78.64 20.21 16.44
N VAL A 424 77.75 20.53 17.38
CA VAL A 424 77.93 21.65 18.33
C VAL A 424 78.91 21.23 19.42
N SER A 425 80.16 21.69 19.33
CA SER A 425 81.15 21.60 20.39
C SER A 425 81.08 22.81 21.32
N ARG A 426 80.64 22.55 22.56
CA ARG A 426 81.23 22.99 23.84
C ARG A 426 81.67 24.47 23.98
N ALA A 427 80.87 25.22 24.74
CA ALA A 427 81.38 26.22 25.69
C ALA A 427 80.51 26.18 26.96
N ARG A 428 81.05 25.53 28.00
CA ARG A 428 80.55 25.50 29.37
C ARG A 428 81.67 26.11 30.20
N GLY A 429 81.40 27.22 30.89
CA GLY A 429 82.35 27.82 31.84
C GLY A 429 81.82 29.11 32.43
N MET A 430 81.34 28.98 33.68
CA MET A 430 81.32 29.99 34.78
C MET A 430 80.43 31.23 34.55
N GLU A 431 79.67 31.75 35.51
CA GLU A 431 79.63 31.68 36.98
C GLU A 431 78.24 32.21 37.41
N HIS A 432 77.64 31.67 38.49
CA HIS A 432 77.27 32.36 39.75
C HIS A 432 76.52 33.71 39.54
N GLU A 433 75.41 34.06 40.18
CA GLU A 433 74.80 33.70 41.47
C GLU A 433 73.50 34.53 41.52
N GLU A 434 72.41 34.01 42.08
CA GLU A 434 71.52 34.72 43.02
C GLU A 434 70.20 33.96 43.18
N SER A 435 70.14 33.26 44.31
CA SER A 435 68.92 32.99 45.06
C SER A 435 68.53 34.28 45.80
N ASN A 436 67.27 34.71 45.72
CA ASN A 436 66.39 34.92 46.88
C ASN A 436 65.06 35.59 46.53
N ALA A 437 64.03 35.11 47.25
CA ALA A 437 62.70 35.68 47.49
C ALA A 437 61.63 35.49 46.40
#